data_AF-A0A2P6JND7-F1
#
_entry.id   AF-A0A2P6JND7-F1
#
_cell.length_a   1.000
_cell.length_b   1.000
_cell.length_c   1.000
_cell.angle_alpha   90.00
_cell.angle_beta   90.00
_cell.angle_gamma   90.00
#
_symmetry.space_group_name_H-M   'P 1'
#
loop_
_entity.id
_entity.type
_entity.pdbx_description
1 polymer ?
#
loop_
_entity_poly.entity_id
_entity_poly.type
_entity_poly.pdbx_seq_one_letter_code
_entity_poly.pdbx_strand_id
1 'polypeptide(L)'
;MNFNGSILGFIDIAGGPINGSNSAIDARGNGTIMTPADMGLIGSNKIAQVWRSSAATNGTGDYANFMVNAIRQIDPPFFAPQFGGLVIGQVGETSTGAPADPVDLLPVGAGVYFGEWANSIASPPDHSTDLNMADASHTVWYVGDNAVTTMPGEVDATYGVIGISGTGTAAGGLPDSPNLYKGKLDVYYSSIAGTGTIGAGLTNNSISRDVGGVTHTISFAGTTIDSDGTFSNSALSNTIEGRFYNGAEALAGMYTNGTYADAAFGGSKIDGTITP
;
A
#
# COMPACT_ATOMS: atom_id res chain seq x y z
N MET A 1 9.63 -9.91 2.08
CA MET A 1 9.41 -9.72 3.53
C MET A 1 9.76 -11.02 4.25
N ASN A 2 10.66 -10.98 5.23
CA ASN A 2 11.01 -12.16 6.04
C ASN A 2 10.23 -12.08 7.36
N PHE A 3 9.29 -12.99 7.57
CA PHE A 3 8.57 -13.10 8.84
C PHE A 3 9.28 -14.12 9.72
N ASN A 4 9.64 -13.73 10.95
CA ASN A 4 10.17 -14.66 11.95
C ASN A 4 9.20 -15.84 12.12
N GLY A 5 9.71 -17.07 11.91
CA GLY A 5 8.94 -18.31 12.08
C GLY A 5 8.36 -18.93 10.80
N SER A 6 8.56 -18.34 9.62
CA SER A 6 8.18 -18.98 8.35
C SER A 6 9.24 -19.99 7.86
N ILE A 7 8.82 -21.23 7.58
CA ILE A 7 9.65 -22.24 6.90
C ILE A 7 10.04 -21.86 5.46
N LEU A 8 9.35 -20.88 4.84
CA LEU A 8 9.56 -20.49 3.45
C LEU A 8 10.44 -19.25 3.29
N GLY A 9 10.68 -18.44 4.33
CA GLY A 9 11.52 -17.22 4.25
C GLY A 9 10.99 -16.09 3.35
N PHE A 10 9.94 -16.33 2.55
CA PHE A 10 9.22 -15.37 1.73
C PHE A 10 7.71 -15.68 1.72
N ILE A 11 6.89 -14.66 1.46
CA ILE A 11 5.44 -14.81 1.18
C ILE A 11 5.21 -14.34 -0.26
N ASP A 12 4.59 -15.20 -1.08
CA ASP A 12 3.92 -14.76 -2.29
C ASP A 12 2.64 -14.03 -1.88
N ILE A 13 2.70 -12.69 -1.88
CA ILE A 13 1.61 -11.82 -1.44
C ILE A 13 0.38 -12.00 -2.35
N ALA A 14 0.59 -12.11 -3.65
CA ALA A 14 -0.46 -12.22 -4.65
C ALA A 14 -1.10 -13.62 -4.65
N GLY A 15 -0.28 -14.67 -4.67
CA GLY A 15 -0.75 -16.06 -4.73
C GLY A 15 -1.25 -16.62 -3.40
N GLY A 16 -0.81 -16.05 -2.26
CA GLY A 16 -1.16 -16.51 -0.91
C GLY A 16 -2.32 -15.74 -0.27
N PRO A 17 -2.02 -14.77 0.62
CA PRO A 17 -3.02 -14.10 1.45
C PRO A 17 -4.07 -13.33 0.66
N ILE A 18 -3.70 -12.67 -0.45
CA ILE A 18 -4.66 -11.91 -1.28
C ILE A 18 -5.65 -12.84 -1.99
N ASN A 19 -5.15 -13.91 -2.63
CA ASN A 19 -6.02 -14.81 -3.40
C ASN A 19 -7.04 -15.53 -2.51
N GLY A 20 -6.60 -16.10 -1.38
CA GLY A 20 -7.50 -16.74 -0.42
C GLY A 20 -8.53 -15.76 0.18
N SER A 21 -8.08 -14.56 0.52
CA SER A 21 -8.95 -13.48 1.00
C SER A 21 -10.03 -13.13 -0.03
N ASN A 22 -9.62 -12.89 -1.28
CA ASN A 22 -10.53 -12.54 -2.38
C ASN A 22 -11.52 -13.67 -2.65
N SER A 23 -11.08 -14.93 -2.70
CA SER A 23 -11.98 -16.07 -2.92
C SER A 23 -13.06 -16.16 -1.84
N ALA A 24 -12.68 -15.99 -0.57
CA ALA A 24 -13.63 -15.97 0.54
C ALA A 24 -14.61 -14.81 0.42
N ILE A 25 -14.13 -13.60 0.10
CA ILE A 25 -14.94 -12.38 -0.04
C ILE A 25 -15.88 -12.47 -1.24
N ASP A 26 -15.44 -12.99 -2.38
CA ASP A 26 -16.28 -13.14 -3.57
C ASP A 26 -17.41 -14.15 -3.32
N ALA A 27 -17.16 -15.17 -2.50
CA ALA A 27 -18.16 -16.17 -2.13
C ALA A 27 -19.11 -15.71 -1.02
N ARG A 28 -18.62 -14.92 -0.04
CA ARG A 28 -19.31 -14.71 1.25
C ARG A 28 -19.34 -13.25 1.75
N GLY A 29 -18.74 -12.32 1.04
CA GLY A 29 -18.71 -10.89 1.34
C GLY A 29 -17.63 -10.46 2.36
N ASN A 30 -17.53 -9.14 2.55
CA ASN A 30 -16.62 -8.52 3.51
C ASN A 30 -16.92 -8.95 4.95
N GLY A 31 -15.86 -9.15 5.75
CA GLY A 31 -15.95 -9.59 7.14
C GLY A 31 -16.20 -11.09 7.31
N THR A 32 -16.18 -11.85 6.21
CA THR A 32 -16.27 -13.31 6.27
C THR A 32 -15.03 -13.94 6.88
N ILE A 33 -15.16 -15.19 7.31
CA ILE A 33 -14.05 -16.01 7.77
C ILE A 33 -13.47 -16.77 6.57
N MET A 34 -12.18 -16.58 6.33
CA MET A 34 -11.36 -17.38 5.42
C MET A 34 -10.98 -18.70 6.09
N THR A 35 -11.03 -19.77 5.32
CA THR A 35 -10.73 -21.15 5.68
C THR A 35 -9.70 -21.73 4.69
N PRO A 36 -9.06 -22.89 4.98
CA PRO A 36 -8.16 -23.52 4.03
C PRO A 36 -8.77 -23.76 2.65
N ALA A 37 -10.07 -24.04 2.57
CA ALA A 37 -10.79 -24.29 1.32
C ALA A 37 -10.75 -23.10 0.34
N ASP A 38 -10.73 -21.87 0.86
CA ASP A 38 -10.66 -20.66 0.04
C ASP A 38 -9.27 -20.47 -0.60
N MET A 39 -8.26 -21.20 -0.11
CA MET A 39 -6.92 -21.30 -0.68
C MET A 39 -6.73 -22.57 -1.52
N GLY A 40 -7.80 -23.36 -1.76
CA GLY A 40 -7.73 -24.64 -2.45
C GLY A 40 -7.18 -25.80 -1.62
N LEU A 41 -7.10 -25.65 -0.29
CA LEU A 41 -6.62 -26.67 0.65
C LEU A 41 -7.78 -27.41 1.34
N ILE A 42 -7.51 -28.61 1.85
CA ILE A 42 -8.51 -29.37 2.63
C ILE A 42 -8.48 -28.88 4.09
N GLY A 43 -9.63 -28.43 4.59
CA GLY A 43 -9.81 -28.10 6.01
C GLY A 43 -10.92 -27.09 6.25
N SER A 44 -11.44 -27.06 7.48
CA SER A 44 -12.55 -26.18 7.89
C SER A 44 -12.19 -25.26 9.07
N ASN A 45 -10.92 -25.22 9.46
CA ASN A 45 -10.46 -24.35 10.54
C ASN A 45 -10.55 -22.87 10.10
N LYS A 46 -10.79 -21.98 11.07
CA LYS A 46 -10.92 -20.55 10.82
C LYS A 46 -9.52 -19.94 10.75
N ILE A 47 -9.09 -19.47 9.59
CA ILE A 47 -7.74 -18.90 9.43
C ILE A 47 -7.73 -17.42 9.77
N ALA A 48 -8.63 -16.66 9.15
CA ALA A 48 -8.63 -15.20 9.25
C ALA A 48 -10.02 -14.64 8.99
N GLN A 49 -10.28 -13.44 9.47
CA GLN A 49 -11.38 -12.59 9.01
C GLN A 49 -10.83 -11.63 7.95
N VAL A 50 -11.57 -11.43 6.85
CA VAL A 50 -11.04 -10.74 5.66
C VAL A 50 -11.97 -9.67 5.11
N TRP A 51 -11.38 -8.60 4.58
CA TRP A 51 -12.08 -7.48 3.94
C TRP A 51 -11.31 -6.96 2.73
N ARG A 52 -12.06 -6.35 1.82
CA ARG A 52 -11.56 -5.72 0.60
C ARG A 52 -12.29 -4.40 0.38
N SER A 53 -11.52 -3.37 0.02
CA SER A 53 -12.02 -2.07 -0.40
C SER A 53 -11.23 -1.56 -1.60
N SER A 54 -11.89 -0.87 -2.52
CA SER A 54 -11.23 -0.15 -3.61
C SER A 54 -11.01 1.31 -3.22
N ALA A 55 -9.98 1.92 -3.78
CA ALA A 55 -9.74 3.34 -3.69
C ALA A 55 -9.24 3.87 -5.04
N ALA A 56 -9.49 5.15 -5.29
CA ALA A 56 -8.94 5.84 -6.44
C ALA A 56 -8.61 7.29 -6.10
N THR A 57 -7.64 7.84 -6.84
CA THR A 57 -7.25 9.25 -6.78
C THR A 57 -7.30 9.85 -8.19
N ASN A 58 -7.88 11.04 -8.32
CA ASN A 58 -8.26 11.64 -9.60
C ASN A 58 -7.19 12.58 -10.19
N GLY A 59 -6.97 12.45 -11.49
CA GLY A 59 -6.25 13.40 -12.36
C GLY A 59 -7.19 14.33 -13.14
N THR A 60 -6.67 14.89 -14.23
CA THR A 60 -7.42 15.78 -15.16
C THR A 60 -8.33 14.98 -16.10
N GLY A 61 -8.06 13.68 -16.26
CA GLY A 61 -8.83 12.73 -17.07
C GLY A 61 -8.67 11.28 -16.63
N ASP A 62 -7.57 10.96 -15.94
CA ASP A 62 -7.23 9.60 -15.53
C ASP A 62 -7.30 9.41 -14.01
N TYR A 63 -7.49 8.17 -13.58
CA TYR A 63 -7.57 7.77 -12.17
C TYR A 63 -6.51 6.74 -11.84
N ALA A 64 -5.73 7.00 -10.79
CA ALA A 64 -4.93 5.97 -10.16
C ALA A 64 -5.86 5.09 -9.32
N ASN A 65 -5.89 3.80 -9.61
CA ASN A 65 -6.76 2.84 -8.93
C ASN A 65 -5.95 1.97 -7.97
N PHE A 66 -6.59 1.55 -6.88
CA PHE A 66 -5.94 0.76 -5.84
C PHE A 66 -6.93 -0.25 -5.25
N MET A 67 -6.40 -1.41 -4.90
CA MET A 67 -7.11 -2.39 -4.08
C MET A 67 -6.47 -2.45 -2.71
N VAL A 68 -7.29 -2.43 -1.65
CA VAL A 68 -6.83 -2.60 -0.26
C VAL A 68 -7.49 -3.84 0.33
N ASN A 69 -6.67 -4.81 0.72
CA ASN A 69 -7.10 -6.01 1.44
C ASN A 69 -6.69 -5.89 2.90
N ALA A 70 -7.60 -6.20 3.81
CA ALA A 70 -7.32 -6.29 5.24
C ALA A 70 -7.58 -7.72 5.71
N ILE A 71 -6.62 -8.29 6.43
CA ILE A 71 -6.63 -9.69 6.87
C ILE A 71 -6.31 -9.69 8.35
N ARG A 72 -7.24 -10.20 9.15
CA ARG A 72 -7.07 -10.38 10.60
C ARG A 72 -6.95 -11.86 10.90
N GLN A 73 -5.77 -12.31 11.32
CA GLN A 73 -5.57 -13.73 11.60
C GLN A 73 -6.30 -14.14 12.89
N ILE A 74 -6.92 -15.32 12.85
CA ILE A 74 -7.61 -15.95 13.98
C ILE A 74 -6.79 -17.16 14.44
N ASP A 75 -6.47 -18.05 13.50
CA ASP A 75 -5.64 -19.23 13.75
C ASP A 75 -4.60 -19.35 12.64
N PRO A 76 -3.30 -19.27 12.94
CA PRO A 76 -2.26 -19.42 11.93
C PRO A 76 -2.27 -20.87 11.40
N PRO A 77 -2.37 -21.09 10.08
CA PRO A 77 -2.09 -22.41 9.53
C PRO A 77 -0.60 -22.72 9.76
N PHE A 78 -0.27 -24.00 9.98
CA PHE A 78 1.09 -24.44 10.40
C PHE A 78 2.25 -24.01 9.48
N PHE A 79 1.95 -23.56 8.26
CA PHE A 79 2.90 -23.15 7.23
C PHE A 79 2.97 -21.62 7.03
N ALA A 80 2.12 -20.84 7.70
CA ALA A 80 2.11 -19.39 7.59
C ALA A 80 2.67 -18.73 8.86
N PRO A 81 3.31 -17.56 8.74
CA PRO A 81 3.72 -16.81 9.91
C PRO A 81 2.50 -16.35 10.71
N GLN A 82 2.73 -16.16 12.01
CA GLN A 82 1.72 -15.65 12.92
C GLN A 82 1.70 -14.11 12.89
N PHE A 83 0.51 -13.53 12.78
CA PHE A 83 0.30 -12.08 12.78
C PHE A 83 -1.05 -11.71 13.40
N GLY A 84 -1.26 -10.43 13.70
CA GLY A 84 -2.56 -9.93 14.18
C GLY A 84 -3.38 -9.45 13.00
N GLY A 85 -2.94 -8.34 12.42
CA GLY A 85 -3.49 -7.76 11.21
C GLY A 85 -2.45 -7.60 10.13
N LEU A 86 -2.87 -7.75 8.88
CA LEU A 86 -2.10 -7.46 7.68
C LEU A 86 -3.01 -6.68 6.72
N VAL A 87 -2.62 -5.46 6.39
CA VAL A 87 -3.35 -4.62 5.41
C VAL A 87 -2.42 -4.38 4.23
N ILE A 88 -2.93 -4.65 3.03
CA ILE A 88 -2.16 -4.67 1.79
C ILE A 88 -2.86 -3.78 0.78
N GLY A 89 -2.26 -2.64 0.47
CA GLY A 89 -2.53 -1.85 -0.72
C GLY A 89 -1.80 -2.44 -1.92
N GLN A 90 -2.50 -2.51 -3.04
CA GLN A 90 -1.97 -2.89 -4.35
C GLN A 90 -2.30 -1.79 -5.36
N VAL A 91 -1.29 -1.37 -6.11
CA VAL A 91 -1.47 -0.43 -7.23
C VAL A 91 -2.17 -1.17 -8.38
N GLY A 92 -3.20 -0.54 -8.92
CA GLY A 92 -3.94 -1.00 -10.10
C GLY A 92 -3.60 -0.20 -11.36
N GLU A 93 -4.10 -0.68 -12.47
CA GLU A 93 -4.03 -0.01 -13.76
C GLU A 93 -4.75 1.35 -13.69
N THR A 94 -4.18 2.33 -14.36
CA THR A 94 -4.78 3.66 -14.48
C THR A 94 -5.98 3.59 -15.44
N SER A 95 -7.11 4.23 -15.08
CA SER A 95 -8.32 4.23 -15.91
C SER A 95 -8.71 5.63 -16.37
N THR A 96 -9.26 5.74 -17.58
CA THR A 96 -9.69 7.02 -18.17
C THR A 96 -11.16 7.31 -17.84
N GLY A 97 -11.49 8.56 -17.54
CA GLY A 97 -12.87 9.06 -17.37
C GLY A 97 -13.54 8.75 -16.02
N ALA A 98 -13.31 7.57 -15.45
CA ALA A 98 -13.84 7.17 -14.14
C ALA A 98 -12.91 6.16 -13.43
N PRO A 99 -12.98 6.02 -12.09
CA PRO A 99 -12.33 4.94 -11.37
C PRO A 99 -12.75 3.56 -11.91
N ALA A 100 -11.81 2.62 -11.89
CA ALA A 100 -12.10 1.23 -12.26
C ALA A 100 -12.92 0.52 -11.17
N ASP A 101 -14.00 -0.15 -11.56
CA ASP A 101 -14.78 -1.05 -10.70
C ASP A 101 -15.24 -2.29 -11.50
N PRO A 102 -14.68 -3.50 -11.23
CA PRO A 102 -13.61 -3.76 -10.27
C PRO A 102 -12.30 -3.08 -10.67
N VAL A 103 -11.41 -2.86 -9.70
CA VAL A 103 -10.05 -2.36 -9.99
C VAL A 103 -9.29 -3.42 -10.77
N ASP A 104 -8.86 -3.07 -11.98
CA ASP A 104 -7.87 -3.85 -12.73
C ASP A 104 -6.51 -3.70 -12.06
N LEU A 105 -5.95 -4.82 -11.59
CA LEU A 105 -4.66 -4.83 -10.89
C LEU A 105 -3.50 -4.90 -11.88
N LEU A 106 -2.35 -4.34 -11.52
CA LEU A 106 -1.12 -4.52 -12.31
C LEU A 106 -0.84 -6.02 -12.53
N PRO A 107 -0.39 -6.42 -13.73
CA PRO A 107 -0.20 -7.82 -14.08
C PRO A 107 0.91 -8.48 -13.25
N VAL A 108 0.92 -9.82 -13.25
CA VAL A 108 1.98 -10.61 -12.63
C VAL A 108 3.35 -10.19 -13.17
N GLY A 109 4.29 -9.95 -12.27
CA GLY A 109 5.62 -9.46 -12.61
C GLY A 109 5.70 -7.94 -12.77
N ALA A 110 4.62 -7.19 -12.50
CA ALA A 110 4.60 -5.73 -12.41
C ALA A 110 3.94 -5.24 -11.10
N GLY A 111 3.68 -6.15 -10.15
CA GLY A 111 2.92 -5.83 -8.96
C GLY A 111 3.66 -4.85 -8.05
N VAL A 112 2.96 -3.84 -7.55
CA VAL A 112 3.47 -2.87 -6.57
C VAL A 112 2.55 -2.88 -5.35
N TYR A 113 3.12 -3.16 -4.19
CA TYR A 113 2.43 -3.39 -2.94
C TYR A 113 3.00 -2.54 -1.81
N PHE A 114 2.13 -2.14 -0.91
CA PHE A 114 2.47 -1.34 0.26
C PHE A 114 1.45 -1.63 1.35
N GLY A 115 1.81 -1.44 2.60
CA GLY A 115 0.84 -1.71 3.65
C GLY A 115 1.42 -1.70 5.04
N GLU A 116 0.68 -2.33 5.92
CA GLU A 116 0.98 -2.37 7.34
C GLU A 116 0.71 -3.74 7.92
N TRP A 117 1.35 -4.01 9.05
CA TRP A 117 1.26 -5.26 9.77
C TRP A 117 1.36 -5.01 11.27
N ALA A 118 0.66 -5.83 12.05
CA ALA A 118 0.75 -5.85 13.50
C ALA A 118 0.96 -7.27 14.02
N ASN A 119 1.58 -7.34 15.20
CA ASN A 119 1.80 -8.59 15.91
C ASN A 119 0.50 -9.32 16.28
N SER A 120 0.61 -10.64 16.40
CA SER A 120 -0.51 -11.49 16.80
C SER A 120 -0.94 -11.28 18.24
N ILE A 121 -2.23 -11.48 18.49
CA ILE A 121 -2.78 -11.56 19.84
C ILE A 121 -3.00 -13.02 20.24
N ALA A 122 -2.83 -13.35 21.53
CA ALA A 122 -2.81 -14.75 21.99
C ALA A 122 -4.17 -15.47 21.90
N SER A 123 -5.28 -14.73 21.86
CA SER A 123 -6.63 -15.29 21.80
C SER A 123 -7.54 -14.33 21.04
N PRO A 124 -7.39 -14.25 19.71
CA PRO A 124 -8.23 -13.38 18.90
C PRO A 124 -9.69 -13.88 18.93
N PRO A 125 -10.69 -13.01 19.15
CA PRO A 125 -12.07 -13.38 18.87
C PRO A 125 -12.25 -13.71 17.38
N ASP A 126 -13.22 -14.55 17.04
CA ASP A 126 -13.53 -14.89 15.64
C ASP A 126 -13.94 -13.67 14.81
N HIS A 127 -14.70 -12.75 15.41
CA HIS A 127 -15.22 -11.56 14.73
C HIS A 127 -14.77 -10.29 15.45
N SER A 128 -13.95 -9.49 14.77
CA SER A 128 -13.54 -8.16 15.23
C SER A 128 -12.96 -7.36 14.08
N THR A 129 -13.22 -6.05 14.06
CA THR A 129 -12.57 -5.11 13.13
C THR A 129 -11.24 -4.58 13.66
N ASP A 130 -10.87 -4.92 14.90
CA ASP A 130 -9.59 -4.57 15.49
C ASP A 130 -8.49 -5.51 14.96
N LEU A 131 -7.64 -4.94 14.10
CA LEU A 131 -6.48 -5.57 13.47
C LEU A 131 -5.21 -5.54 14.35
N ASN A 132 -5.31 -5.07 15.60
CA ASN A 132 -4.18 -4.82 16.50
C ASN A 132 -3.18 -3.75 16.00
N MET A 133 -3.60 -2.85 15.10
CA MET A 133 -2.72 -1.81 14.53
C MET A 133 -2.35 -0.68 15.51
N ALA A 134 -2.94 -0.67 16.71
CA ALA A 134 -2.51 0.22 17.80
C ALA A 134 -1.29 -0.32 18.58
N ASP A 135 -0.84 -1.55 18.28
CA ASP A 135 0.33 -2.16 18.91
C ASP A 135 1.61 -1.36 18.60
N ALA A 136 2.46 -1.17 19.60
CA ALA A 136 3.70 -0.39 19.45
C ALA A 136 4.73 -1.04 18.50
N SER A 137 4.56 -2.32 18.18
CA SER A 137 5.37 -3.07 17.21
C SER A 137 4.76 -3.11 15.81
N HIS A 138 3.67 -2.36 15.57
CA HIS A 138 3.13 -2.10 14.24
C HIS A 138 4.23 -1.64 13.28
N THR A 139 4.25 -2.19 12.07
CA THR A 139 5.22 -1.84 11.04
C THR A 139 4.53 -1.54 9.72
N VAL A 140 5.05 -0.54 9.01
CA VAL A 140 4.73 -0.25 7.62
C VAL A 140 5.76 -0.88 6.68
N TRP A 141 5.38 -1.11 5.42
CA TRP A 141 6.24 -1.75 4.42
C TRP A 141 5.82 -1.42 2.99
N TYR A 142 6.75 -1.61 2.05
CA TYR A 142 6.47 -1.57 0.61
C TYR A 142 7.38 -2.55 -0.16
N VAL A 143 6.93 -3.01 -1.31
CA VAL A 143 7.66 -3.90 -2.22
C VAL A 143 7.05 -3.84 -3.61
N GLY A 144 7.82 -4.12 -4.65
CA GLY A 144 7.28 -4.29 -5.99
C GLY A 144 8.25 -4.97 -6.95
N ASP A 145 7.69 -5.41 -8.07
CA ASP A 145 8.43 -5.97 -9.20
C ASP A 145 8.96 -4.86 -10.11
N ASN A 146 9.94 -5.19 -10.96
CA ASN A 146 10.56 -4.25 -11.92
C ASN A 146 10.98 -2.93 -11.28
N ALA A 147 11.62 -3.04 -10.13
CA ALA A 147 12.14 -1.91 -9.42
C ALA A 147 13.09 -1.12 -10.34
N VAL A 148 12.86 0.19 -10.47
CA VAL A 148 13.75 1.04 -11.27
C VAL A 148 15.13 0.96 -10.64
N THR A 149 16.15 0.71 -11.46
CA THR A 149 17.58 0.70 -11.07
C THR A 149 18.37 1.79 -11.79
N THR A 150 17.74 2.43 -12.78
CA THR A 150 18.26 3.57 -13.51
C THR A 150 17.03 4.37 -13.94
N MET A 151 16.92 5.59 -13.43
CA MET A 151 15.81 6.48 -13.79
C MET A 151 15.81 6.76 -15.31
N PRO A 152 14.62 6.90 -15.93
CA PRO A 152 14.50 7.37 -17.32
C PRO A 152 15.22 8.70 -17.54
N GLY A 153 15.57 8.99 -18.79
CA GLY A 153 16.20 10.24 -19.22
C GLY A 153 15.53 11.49 -18.65
N GLU A 154 14.19 11.52 -18.64
CA GLU A 154 13.38 12.58 -18.03
C GLU A 154 12.05 12.03 -17.50
N VAL A 155 11.62 12.51 -16.34
CA VAL A 155 10.26 12.32 -15.80
C VAL A 155 9.69 13.69 -15.49
N ASP A 156 8.52 14.00 -16.04
CA ASP A 156 7.72 15.17 -15.70
C ASP A 156 6.26 14.74 -15.65
N ALA A 157 5.84 14.23 -14.50
CA ALA A 157 4.59 13.47 -14.36
C ALA A 157 3.89 13.72 -13.03
N THR A 158 2.56 13.58 -13.05
CA THR A 158 1.73 13.61 -11.84
C THR A 158 1.29 12.20 -11.49
N TYR A 159 1.39 11.85 -10.20
CA TYR A 159 1.00 10.56 -9.65
C TYR A 159 -0.20 10.74 -8.73
N GLY A 160 -1.20 9.88 -8.87
CA GLY A 160 -2.23 9.70 -7.86
C GLY A 160 -1.70 8.75 -6.79
N VAL A 161 -1.87 9.10 -5.52
CA VAL A 161 -1.27 8.37 -4.39
C VAL A 161 -2.30 8.12 -3.31
N ILE A 162 -2.22 6.94 -2.68
CA ILE A 162 -2.89 6.66 -1.40
C ILE A 162 -1.89 6.22 -0.34
N GLY A 163 -2.24 6.41 0.92
CA GLY A 163 -1.48 5.92 2.07
C GLY A 163 -2.35 5.18 3.09
N ILE A 164 -1.81 4.11 3.66
CA ILE A 164 -2.44 3.24 4.66
C ILE A 164 -1.75 3.48 6.01
N SER A 165 -2.54 3.66 7.07
CA SER A 165 -2.02 3.84 8.42
C SER A 165 -3.12 3.57 9.47
N GLY A 166 -2.87 2.62 10.36
CA GLY A 166 -3.68 2.31 11.53
C GLY A 166 -5.06 1.72 11.21
N THR A 167 -5.24 0.95 10.15
CA THR A 167 -6.54 0.35 9.78
C THR A 167 -7.08 -0.49 10.93
N GLY A 168 -8.38 -0.38 11.22
CA GLY A 168 -9.02 -1.00 12.39
C GLY A 168 -8.91 -0.20 13.68
N THR A 169 -8.17 0.92 13.69
CA THR A 169 -8.18 1.89 14.79
C THR A 169 -9.17 3.03 14.54
N ALA A 170 -9.46 3.83 15.56
CA ALA A 170 -10.31 5.00 15.42
C ALA A 170 -9.81 6.01 14.37
N ALA A 171 -8.49 6.13 14.19
CA ALA A 171 -7.89 7.06 13.22
C ALA A 171 -7.81 6.48 11.81
N GLY A 172 -7.52 5.18 11.67
CA GLY A 172 -7.35 4.52 10.37
C GLY A 172 -8.62 3.93 9.77
N GLY A 173 -9.76 4.06 10.44
CA GLY A 173 -11.05 3.60 9.92
C GLY A 173 -11.25 2.08 10.01
N LEU A 174 -12.36 1.59 9.47
CA LEU A 174 -12.70 0.16 9.52
C LEU A 174 -12.03 -0.61 8.37
N PRO A 175 -11.83 -1.93 8.49
CA PRO A 175 -11.20 -2.74 7.44
C PRO A 175 -11.92 -2.72 6.08
N ASP A 176 -13.24 -2.53 6.06
CA ASP A 176 -14.07 -2.40 4.84
C ASP A 176 -14.22 -0.95 4.36
N SER A 177 -13.79 0.02 5.15
CA SER A 177 -13.83 1.44 4.84
C SER A 177 -12.63 2.13 5.49
N PRO A 178 -11.40 1.82 5.04
CA PRO A 178 -10.19 2.38 5.62
C PRO A 178 -10.12 3.89 5.39
N ASN A 179 -9.67 4.62 6.42
CA ASN A 179 -9.43 6.06 6.34
C ASN A 179 -8.03 6.32 5.74
N LEU A 180 -7.97 6.22 4.42
CA LEU A 180 -6.74 6.34 3.64
C LEU A 180 -6.30 7.80 3.50
N TYR A 181 -4.99 8.03 3.57
CA TYR A 181 -4.41 9.23 2.99
C TYR A 181 -4.62 9.22 1.48
N LYS A 182 -4.97 10.36 0.89
CA LYS A 182 -5.14 10.51 -0.56
C LYS A 182 -4.53 11.83 -1.03
N GLY A 183 -3.96 11.84 -2.21
CA GLY A 183 -3.42 13.06 -2.79
C GLY A 183 -2.66 12.84 -4.09
N LYS A 184 -2.03 13.89 -4.58
CA LYS A 184 -1.29 13.88 -5.83
C LYS A 184 0.13 14.37 -5.59
N LEU A 185 1.07 13.81 -6.35
CA LEU A 185 2.47 14.18 -6.32
C LEU A 185 2.93 14.54 -7.74
N ASP A 186 3.39 15.77 -7.92
CA ASP A 186 4.16 16.16 -9.10
C ASP A 186 5.60 15.69 -8.91
N VAL A 187 6.12 14.99 -9.90
CA VAL A 187 7.44 14.36 -9.90
C VAL A 187 8.20 14.89 -11.09
N TYR A 188 9.39 15.41 -10.82
CA TYR A 188 10.33 15.84 -11.84
C TYR A 188 11.68 15.13 -11.65
N TYR A 189 12.25 14.57 -12.72
CA TYR A 189 13.61 14.03 -12.74
C TYR A 189 14.27 14.34 -14.08
N SER A 190 15.56 14.67 -14.06
CA SER A 190 16.37 14.81 -15.26
C SER A 190 17.72 14.11 -15.10
N SER A 191 18.02 13.18 -15.98
CA SER A 191 19.32 12.50 -16.04
C SER A 191 20.49 13.45 -16.30
N ILE A 192 20.24 14.59 -16.97
CA ILE A 192 21.24 15.63 -17.21
C ILE A 192 21.61 16.34 -15.90
N ALA A 193 20.61 16.63 -15.06
CA ALA A 193 20.82 17.22 -13.74
C ALA A 193 21.34 16.19 -12.71
N GLY A 194 21.14 14.90 -12.97
CA GLY A 194 21.53 13.80 -12.07
C GLY A 194 20.71 13.73 -10.78
N THR A 195 19.58 14.43 -10.71
CA THR A 195 18.70 14.50 -9.54
C THR A 195 17.27 14.78 -9.97
N GLY A 196 16.31 14.38 -9.13
CA GLY A 196 14.92 14.77 -9.25
C GLY A 196 14.30 15.19 -7.92
N THR A 197 13.02 15.54 -7.95
CA THR A 197 12.24 15.94 -6.79
C THR A 197 10.83 15.40 -6.85
N ILE A 198 10.27 15.06 -5.69
CA ILE A 198 8.84 14.78 -5.51
C ILE A 198 8.22 15.95 -4.76
N GLY A 199 7.06 16.42 -5.23
CA GLY A 199 6.28 17.45 -4.52
C GLY A 199 6.93 18.83 -4.51
N ALA A 200 7.67 19.20 -5.55
CA ALA A 200 8.25 20.55 -5.70
C ALA A 200 7.20 21.62 -6.08
N GLY A 201 6.03 21.20 -6.57
CA GLY A 201 4.90 22.08 -6.91
C GLY A 201 4.13 22.58 -5.68
N LEU A 202 3.34 23.64 -5.86
CA LEU A 202 2.49 24.21 -4.79
C LEU A 202 1.17 23.43 -4.58
N THR A 203 0.78 22.58 -5.53
CA THR A 203 -0.56 21.98 -5.60
C THR A 203 -0.57 20.47 -5.37
N ASN A 204 0.36 19.72 -5.97
CA ASN A 204 0.43 18.26 -5.85
C ASN A 204 1.74 17.87 -5.15
N ASN A 205 1.77 18.01 -3.83
CA ASN A 205 2.97 17.75 -3.03
C ASN A 205 2.68 17.01 -1.71
N SER A 206 1.46 16.50 -1.54
CA SER A 206 1.05 15.90 -0.28
C SER A 206 -0.08 14.91 -0.43
N ILE A 207 -0.23 14.06 0.58
CA ILE A 207 -1.38 13.19 0.79
C ILE A 207 -2.03 13.55 2.13
N SER A 208 -3.37 13.53 2.18
CA SER A 208 -4.12 13.94 3.36
C SER A 208 -5.28 13.00 3.68
N ARG A 209 -5.68 12.98 4.95
CA ARG A 209 -6.93 12.37 5.42
C ARG A 209 -7.48 13.18 6.59
N ASP A 210 -8.76 13.00 6.91
CA ASP A 210 -9.37 13.63 8.07
C ASP A 210 -9.46 12.64 9.25
N VAL A 211 -9.00 13.06 10.42
CA VAL A 211 -9.04 12.28 11.66
C VAL A 211 -9.69 13.14 12.74
N GLY A 212 -10.87 12.73 13.22
CA GLY A 212 -11.57 13.44 14.30
C GLY A 212 -11.88 14.92 13.98
N GLY A 213 -12.10 15.25 12.70
CA GLY A 213 -12.34 16.62 12.25
C GLY A 213 -11.07 17.47 12.03
N VAL A 214 -9.89 16.87 12.13
CA VAL A 214 -8.59 17.50 11.83
C VAL A 214 -7.99 16.86 10.59
N THR A 215 -7.57 17.67 9.63
CA THR A 215 -6.86 17.19 8.45
C THR A 215 -5.40 16.87 8.80
N HIS A 216 -5.01 15.61 8.64
CA HIS A 216 -3.63 15.17 8.72
C HIS A 216 -3.02 15.20 7.32
N THR A 217 -1.92 15.92 7.13
CA THR A 217 -1.27 16.10 5.83
C THR A 217 0.20 15.68 5.88
N ILE A 218 0.56 14.67 5.09
CA ILE A 218 1.96 14.25 4.87
C ILE A 218 2.48 15.00 3.63
N SER A 219 3.46 15.88 3.84
CA SER A 219 4.11 16.65 2.77
C SER A 219 5.33 15.94 2.25
N PHE A 220 5.45 15.86 0.92
CA PHE A 220 6.60 15.33 0.20
C PHE A 220 7.61 16.43 -0.19
N ALA A 221 7.35 17.69 0.15
CA ALA A 221 8.27 18.79 -0.15
C ALA A 221 9.68 18.50 0.39
N GLY A 222 10.69 18.71 -0.45
CA GLY A 222 12.10 18.42 -0.11
C GLY A 222 12.50 16.95 -0.24
N THR A 223 11.66 16.10 -0.84
CA THR A 223 12.02 14.73 -1.22
C THR A 223 12.82 14.76 -2.53
N THR A 224 14.03 14.23 -2.49
CA THR A 224 14.94 14.12 -3.65
C THR A 224 14.89 12.72 -4.23
N ILE A 225 15.13 12.61 -5.54
CA ILE A 225 15.15 11.36 -6.29
C ILE A 225 16.59 11.10 -6.73
N ASP A 226 17.07 9.90 -6.44
CA ASP A 226 18.36 9.39 -6.84
C ASP A 226 18.29 8.71 -8.21
N SER A 227 19.43 8.62 -8.91
CA SER A 227 19.51 8.07 -10.26
C SER A 227 19.14 6.59 -10.36
N ASP A 228 19.20 5.86 -9.25
CA ASP A 228 18.82 4.45 -9.17
C ASP A 228 17.31 4.25 -8.91
N GLY A 229 16.53 5.34 -8.85
CA GLY A 229 15.08 5.29 -8.68
C GLY A 229 14.63 5.25 -7.22
N THR A 230 15.53 5.33 -6.24
CA THR A 230 15.13 5.60 -4.85
C THR A 230 14.82 7.08 -4.64
N PHE A 231 14.00 7.38 -3.64
CA PHE A 231 13.77 8.74 -3.19
C PHE A 231 13.68 8.81 -1.67
N SER A 232 14.10 9.93 -1.11
CA SER A 232 13.99 10.20 0.32
C SER A 232 14.00 11.69 0.63
N ASN A 233 13.53 12.08 1.81
CA ASN A 233 13.73 13.43 2.33
C ASN A 233 14.84 13.44 3.40
N SER A 234 15.54 14.59 3.51
CA SER A 234 16.81 14.82 4.24
C SER A 234 17.20 13.82 5.36
N ALA A 235 18.51 13.48 5.39
CA ALA A 235 19.16 12.56 6.32
C ALA A 235 18.94 12.81 7.83
N LEU A 236 18.46 13.98 8.24
CA LEU A 236 18.22 14.31 9.66
C LEU A 236 16.87 13.81 10.20
N SER A 237 15.91 13.52 9.32
CA SER A 237 14.57 13.07 9.72
C SER A 237 14.11 11.80 9.02
N ASN A 238 14.62 11.48 7.81
CA ASN A 238 14.26 10.30 7.00
C ASN A 238 12.77 9.95 7.11
N THR A 239 11.91 10.97 7.00
CA THR A 239 10.48 10.76 7.25
C THR A 239 9.78 10.22 6.04
N ILE A 240 10.36 10.33 4.86
CA ILE A 240 9.88 9.74 3.62
C ILE A 240 11.02 8.97 2.99
N GLU A 241 10.76 7.71 2.65
CA GLU A 241 11.60 6.90 1.80
C GLU A 241 10.75 6.07 0.83
N GLY A 242 11.30 5.72 -0.31
CA GLY A 242 10.62 4.87 -1.29
C GLY A 242 11.39 4.70 -2.57
N ARG A 243 10.72 4.15 -3.58
CA ARG A 243 11.29 4.00 -4.93
C ARG A 243 10.24 3.93 -6.02
N PHE A 244 10.73 4.08 -7.25
CA PHE A 244 9.98 3.88 -8.49
C PHE A 244 10.04 2.42 -8.97
N TYR A 245 8.99 2.01 -9.70
CA TYR A 245 8.78 0.69 -10.29
C TYR A 245 8.27 0.84 -11.73
N ASN A 246 8.37 -0.23 -12.53
CA ASN A 246 7.76 -0.33 -13.86
C ASN A 246 8.15 0.84 -14.79
N GLY A 247 9.45 1.15 -14.90
CA GLY A 247 9.91 2.27 -15.75
C GLY A 247 9.50 3.65 -15.22
N ALA A 248 9.28 3.75 -13.91
CA ALA A 248 8.73 4.91 -13.20
C ALA A 248 7.23 5.13 -13.35
N GLU A 249 6.46 4.25 -14.01
CA GLU A 249 4.99 4.37 -14.06
C GLU A 249 4.30 4.22 -12.69
N ALA A 250 4.98 3.59 -11.72
CA ALA A 250 4.48 3.42 -10.35
C ALA A 250 5.54 3.76 -9.30
N LEU A 251 5.08 4.08 -8.08
CA LEU A 251 5.94 4.31 -6.93
C LEU A 251 5.35 3.68 -5.66
N ALA A 252 6.21 3.33 -4.71
CA ALA A 252 5.78 2.98 -3.35
C ALA A 252 6.87 3.36 -2.33
N GLY A 253 6.44 3.57 -1.09
CA GLY A 253 7.31 4.01 -0.02
C GLY A 253 6.63 4.03 1.34
N MET A 254 7.32 4.60 2.31
CA MET A 254 6.87 4.74 3.68
C MET A 254 7.12 6.14 4.22
N TYR A 255 6.18 6.57 5.06
CA TYR A 255 6.31 7.69 5.96
C TYR A 255 6.57 7.17 7.38
N THR A 256 7.70 7.50 7.97
CA THR A 256 8.07 7.07 9.33
C THR A 256 8.66 8.22 10.13
N ASN A 257 8.81 8.08 11.45
CA ASN A 257 9.51 9.06 12.31
C ASN A 257 8.97 10.49 12.21
N GLY A 258 7.71 10.64 11.80
CA GLY A 258 7.08 11.90 11.51
C GLY A 258 6.15 12.40 12.62
N THR A 259 5.39 13.45 12.32
CA THR A 259 4.38 14.00 13.23
C THR A 259 3.17 13.09 13.39
N TYR A 260 2.85 12.34 12.34
CA TYR A 260 1.71 11.40 12.33
C TYR A 260 2.19 9.96 12.47
N ALA A 261 1.26 9.06 12.74
CA ALA A 261 1.53 7.63 12.73
C ALA A 261 2.15 7.20 11.40
N ASP A 262 3.04 6.21 11.47
CA ASP A 262 3.69 5.64 10.30
C ASP A 262 2.65 5.23 9.26
N ALA A 263 2.99 5.43 7.99
CA ALA A 263 2.12 5.12 6.87
C ALA A 263 2.91 4.47 5.73
N ALA A 264 2.36 3.47 5.08
CA ALA A 264 2.85 2.99 3.79
C ALA A 264 2.04 3.64 2.67
N PHE A 265 2.67 3.98 1.55
CA PHE A 265 1.98 4.59 0.42
C PHE A 265 2.39 3.97 -0.91
N GLY A 266 1.48 4.08 -1.88
CA GLY A 266 1.70 3.66 -3.26
C GLY A 266 1.00 4.61 -4.22
N GLY A 267 1.56 4.72 -5.42
CA GLY A 267 1.08 5.63 -6.44
C GLY A 267 1.26 5.11 -7.86
N SER A 268 0.41 5.61 -8.75
CA SER A 268 0.46 5.36 -10.19
C SER A 268 0.45 6.67 -10.94
N LYS A 269 1.14 6.73 -12.08
CA LYS A 269 1.11 7.87 -12.99
C LYS A 269 -0.30 8.07 -13.56
N ILE A 270 -0.74 9.33 -13.56
CA ILE A 270 -2.07 9.75 -14.03
C ILE A 270 -1.99 10.93 -15.02
N ASP A 271 -0.83 11.56 -15.17
CA ASP A 271 -0.62 12.64 -16.14
C ASP A 271 0.88 12.82 -16.42
N GLY A 272 1.20 13.55 -17.50
CA GLY A 272 2.57 13.93 -17.88
C GLY A 272 3.34 12.85 -18.65
N THR A 273 4.67 12.97 -18.64
CA THR A 273 5.58 12.24 -19.54
C THR A 273 6.71 11.53 -18.80
N ILE A 274 7.11 10.39 -19.37
CA ILE A 274 8.31 9.64 -19.01
C ILE A 274 9.07 9.40 -20.31
N THR A 275 10.31 9.89 -20.38
CA THR A 275 11.17 9.79 -21.57
C THR A 275 12.36 8.89 -21.24
N PRO A 276 12.61 7.81 -22.03
CA PRO A 276 13.75 6.92 -21.85
C PRO A 276 15.11 7.62 -21.87
#